data_AF-A0A7Z7MZF9-F1
#
_entry.id   AF-A0A7Z7MZF9-F1
#
_cell.length_a   1.000
_cell.length_b   1.000
_cell.length_c   1.000
_cell.angle_alpha   90.00
_cell.angle_beta   90.00
_cell.angle_gamma   90.00
#
_symmetry.space_group_name_H-M   'P 1'
#
loop_
_entity.id
_entity.type
_entity.pdbx_description
1 polymer ?
#
loop_
_entity_poly.entity_id
_entity_poly.type
_entity_poly.pdbx_seq_one_letter_code
_entity_poly.pdbx_strand_id
1 'polypeptide(L)'
;MKQQGAALVIVMALLSGAMILGLSSMQTALVDERLAGNFRASIQAKMNSDSMVAEFRKYSSPNQLDEIYNKECDGIESCYQEYENDFLNHLDSLESFDSVEKIVDILVNKEDESITIITRDQGTNHNAERETVATYQRGRERSGTGDDGNDGDSGDSGGNEGIGSPPFESPVVGCEGVQVSRGSTISSYRSSEGDWSGEPGSFSENNIPLIRTTTDNANVFLDRSETIHGGIEALGTVTLNGSSQVFGSILANRKISLNGGGVRVRVNAESVSDVIFDSSARVDGIVRAMGEVRLNNWSASVGEGIYSGGDIISNRNPPSSHIDQNNRANFFPSSDVSLNEVESQPCDTVDFAGNSLIEEITRYQEELITVGNIAVGSYPNVEWRVTPERLERFDQTWDVNRWVTHASSELNTLFGEQTSVYRVNDLKLTNSPSFKVSGGDVVIVVDGDFTMGGGGDGLVIDNDSSLTVFVSGEVDFGSVLKMPESHSINLNGDPTFSLYSGYSSSGTGVNFSSSNRVVANVYAPFTNVSVNSGASFFGSVKGRSVSVSGGSSVVYDELLVDAFGNSQNGTPEDENSGGWRLVGWQ
;
A
#
# COMPACT_ATOMS: atom_id res chain seq x y z
N MET A 1 1.08 22.24 -83.21
CA MET A 1 2.15 22.06 -82.20
C MET A 1 2.07 23.19 -81.18
N LYS A 2 1.30 23.04 -80.08
CA LYS A 2 1.19 24.10 -79.05
C LYS A 2 0.70 23.57 -77.69
N GLN A 3 1.22 22.45 -77.19
CA GLN A 3 0.85 21.92 -75.86
C GLN A 3 1.98 21.15 -75.13
N GLN A 4 3.25 21.55 -75.30
CA GLN A 4 4.37 20.93 -74.56
C GLN A 4 4.97 21.82 -73.45
N GLY A 5 4.54 23.09 -73.33
CA GLY A 5 5.05 23.99 -72.29
C GLY A 5 4.26 23.97 -70.97
N ALA A 6 2.95 23.71 -70.99
CA ALA A 6 2.10 23.81 -69.80
C ALA A 6 2.27 22.62 -68.84
N ALA A 7 2.55 21.42 -69.36
CA ALA A 7 2.73 20.22 -68.55
C ALA A 7 3.96 20.31 -67.63
N LEU A 8 5.07 20.89 -68.12
CA LEU A 8 6.29 21.07 -67.32
C LEU A 8 6.04 22.01 -66.13
N VAL A 9 5.30 23.09 -66.33
CA VAL A 9 4.99 24.07 -65.29
C VAL A 9 4.06 23.47 -64.23
N ILE A 10 3.07 22.67 -64.64
CA ILE A 10 2.15 21.98 -63.72
C ILE A 10 2.91 20.93 -62.90
N VAL A 11 3.78 20.15 -63.54
CA VAL A 11 4.58 19.14 -62.83
C VAL A 11 5.54 19.80 -61.85
N MET A 12 6.21 20.89 -62.22
CA MET A 12 7.07 21.63 -61.28
C MET A 12 6.29 22.25 -60.13
N ALA A 13 5.08 22.76 -60.35
CA ALA A 13 4.22 23.28 -59.29
C ALA A 13 3.73 22.19 -58.33
N LEU A 14 3.47 20.98 -58.83
CA LEU A 14 3.10 19.83 -58.00
C LEU A 14 4.31 19.29 -57.21
N LEU A 15 5.49 19.26 -57.81
CA LEU A 15 6.72 18.82 -57.17
C LEU A 15 7.17 19.79 -56.06
N SER A 16 7.06 21.11 -56.30
CA SER A 16 7.33 22.11 -55.26
C SER A 16 6.30 22.04 -54.14
N GLY A 17 5.01 21.83 -54.45
CA GLY A 17 3.97 21.59 -53.44
C GLY A 17 4.24 20.36 -52.58
N ALA A 18 4.62 19.24 -53.18
CA ALA A 18 4.96 18.02 -52.45
C ALA A 18 6.22 18.16 -51.59
N MET A 19 7.24 18.88 -52.07
CA MET A 19 8.47 19.13 -51.32
C MET A 19 8.23 20.05 -50.11
N ILE A 20 7.38 21.08 -50.26
CA ILE A 20 6.98 21.96 -49.14
C ILE A 20 6.20 21.17 -48.09
N LEU A 21 5.30 20.28 -48.50
CA LEU A 21 4.56 19.41 -47.59
C LEU A 21 5.49 18.42 -46.86
N GLY A 22 6.47 17.83 -47.55
CA GLY A 22 7.45 16.93 -46.94
C GLY A 22 8.42 17.62 -45.97
N LEU A 23 8.81 18.87 -46.25
CA LEU A 23 9.62 19.66 -45.33
C LEU A 23 8.80 20.09 -44.10
N SER A 24 7.52 20.42 -44.28
CA SER A 24 6.61 20.76 -43.18
C SER A 24 6.38 19.56 -42.25
N SER A 25 6.20 18.35 -42.78
CA SER A 25 6.00 17.15 -41.94
C SER A 25 7.26 16.75 -41.17
N MET A 26 8.44 16.93 -41.75
CA MET A 26 9.72 16.69 -41.07
C MET A 26 9.98 17.73 -39.97
N GLN A 27 9.60 18.99 -40.19
CA GLN A 27 9.66 20.02 -39.15
C GLN A 27 8.71 19.71 -37.98
N THR A 28 7.48 19.25 -38.25
CA THR A 28 6.55 18.82 -37.20
C THR A 28 7.10 17.63 -36.42
N ALA A 29 7.65 16.61 -37.09
CA ALA A 29 8.23 15.45 -36.41
C ALA A 29 9.41 15.81 -35.49
N LEU A 30 10.29 16.72 -35.92
CA LEU A 30 11.40 17.21 -35.08
C LEU A 30 10.91 18.05 -33.90
N VAL A 31 9.79 18.76 -34.04
CA VAL A 31 9.16 19.49 -32.94
C VAL A 31 8.54 18.51 -31.94
N ASP A 32 7.83 17.49 -32.42
CA ASP A 32 7.22 16.46 -31.56
C ASP A 32 8.27 15.64 -30.81
N GLU A 33 9.39 15.29 -31.46
CA GLU A 33 10.53 14.62 -30.81
C GLU A 33 11.16 15.48 -29.72
N ARG A 34 11.32 16.79 -29.97
CA ARG A 34 11.81 17.74 -28.96
C ARG A 34 10.83 17.92 -27.81
N LEU A 35 9.52 17.97 -28.10
CA LEU A 35 8.48 18.06 -27.06
C LEU A 35 8.45 16.79 -26.21
N ALA A 36 8.54 15.61 -26.81
CA ALA A 36 8.60 14.34 -26.10
C ALA A 36 9.88 14.21 -25.25
N GLY A 37 11.02 14.64 -25.78
CA GLY A 37 12.29 14.70 -25.04
C GLY A 37 12.23 15.65 -23.85
N ASN A 38 11.71 16.86 -24.06
CA ASN A 38 11.51 17.85 -23.00
C ASN A 38 10.50 17.38 -21.94
N PHE A 39 9.42 16.70 -22.37
CA PHE A 39 8.43 16.14 -21.45
C PHE A 39 9.04 15.03 -20.59
N ARG A 40 9.79 14.10 -21.19
CA ARG A 40 10.51 13.05 -20.45
C ARG A 40 11.49 13.64 -19.44
N ALA A 41 12.30 14.61 -19.84
CA ALA A 41 13.24 15.30 -18.95
C ALA A 41 12.51 16.00 -17.79
N SER A 42 11.39 16.66 -18.08
CA SER A 42 10.52 17.29 -17.07
C SER A 42 9.94 16.27 -16.08
N ILE A 43 9.47 15.11 -16.54
CA ILE A 43 8.90 14.09 -15.62
C ILE A 43 10.00 13.47 -14.78
N GLN A 44 11.19 13.23 -15.35
CA GLN A 44 12.34 12.73 -14.61
C GLN A 44 12.79 13.71 -13.52
N ALA A 45 12.88 15.01 -13.82
CA ALA A 45 13.20 16.04 -12.84
C ALA A 45 12.17 16.09 -11.70
N LYS A 46 10.87 15.89 -12.01
CA LYS A 46 9.82 15.81 -10.98
C LYS A 46 9.97 14.57 -10.10
N MET A 47 10.21 13.39 -10.68
CA MET A 47 10.42 12.15 -9.91
C MET A 47 11.66 12.23 -9.00
N ASN A 48 12.74 12.84 -9.48
CA ASN A 48 13.94 13.07 -8.67
C ASN A 48 13.63 13.98 -7.46
N SER A 49 12.93 15.09 -7.70
CA SER A 49 12.50 16.02 -6.66
C SER A 49 11.54 15.36 -5.66
N ASP A 50 10.54 14.59 -6.12
CA ASP A 50 9.64 13.85 -5.23
C ASP A 50 10.38 12.83 -4.36
N SER A 51 11.41 12.18 -4.93
CA SER A 51 12.26 11.24 -4.20
C SER A 51 13.11 11.94 -3.13
N MET A 52 13.57 13.17 -3.38
CA MET A 52 14.28 13.97 -2.37
C MET A 52 13.38 14.32 -1.20
N VAL A 53 12.12 14.74 -1.44
CA VAL A 53 11.17 15.02 -0.35
C VAL A 53 10.83 13.75 0.43
N ALA A 54 10.71 12.60 -0.24
CA ALA A 54 10.48 11.33 0.44
C ALA A 54 11.65 10.96 1.36
N GLU A 55 12.87 11.26 0.92
CA GLU A 55 14.08 11.09 1.72
C GLU A 55 14.14 12.09 2.88
N PHE A 56 13.71 13.34 2.68
CA PHE A 56 13.57 14.32 3.76
C PHE A 56 12.64 13.79 4.85
N ARG A 57 11.51 13.18 4.49
CA ARG A 57 10.58 12.59 5.47
C ARG A 57 11.21 11.48 6.31
N LYS A 58 12.14 10.71 5.74
CA LYS A 58 12.87 9.65 6.46
C LYS A 58 14.00 10.22 7.32
N TYR A 59 14.68 11.25 6.81
CA TYR A 59 15.81 11.89 7.46
C TYR A 59 15.38 12.80 8.62
N SER A 60 14.29 13.55 8.43
CA SER A 60 13.83 14.55 9.40
C SER A 60 13.08 13.91 10.56
N SER A 61 13.62 14.07 11.77
CA SER A 61 12.89 13.74 13.00
C SER A 61 11.89 14.85 13.35
N PRO A 62 10.80 14.55 14.11
CA PRO A 62 9.91 15.58 14.64
C PRO A 62 10.65 16.67 15.43
N ASN A 63 11.72 16.29 16.14
CA ASN A 63 12.58 17.22 16.89
C ASN A 63 13.31 18.20 15.97
N GLN A 64 13.80 17.75 14.81
CA GLN A 64 14.42 18.66 13.84
C GLN A 64 13.40 19.64 13.24
N LEU A 65 12.16 19.23 13.00
CA LEU A 65 11.10 20.14 12.56
C LEU A 65 10.75 21.15 13.66
N ASP A 66 10.71 20.74 14.93
CA ASP A 66 10.55 21.66 16.06
C ASP A 66 11.74 22.63 16.20
N GLU A 67 12.98 22.18 15.99
CA GLU A 67 14.16 23.04 15.98
C GLU A 67 14.14 24.05 14.83
N ILE A 68 13.84 23.60 13.61
CA ILE A 68 13.65 24.44 12.43
C ILE A 68 12.56 25.47 12.70
N TYR A 69 11.41 25.04 13.22
CA TYR A 69 10.34 25.96 13.57
C TYR A 69 10.83 26.96 14.61
N ASN A 70 11.30 26.51 15.76
CA ASN A 70 11.63 27.36 16.91
C ASN A 70 12.89 28.21 16.74
N LYS A 71 13.62 28.07 15.63
CA LYS A 71 14.75 28.94 15.29
C LYS A 71 14.30 30.41 15.23
N GLU A 72 14.89 31.25 16.07
CA GLU A 72 14.69 32.69 16.00
C GLU A 72 15.51 33.28 14.86
N CYS A 73 14.83 33.72 13.82
CA CYS A 73 15.43 34.37 12.67
C CYS A 73 15.28 35.89 12.81
N ASP A 74 16.36 36.58 13.21
CA ASP A 74 16.43 38.04 13.32
C ASP A 74 16.44 38.75 11.93
N GLY A 75 15.52 38.38 11.04
CA GLY A 75 15.36 38.98 9.72
C GLY A 75 16.48 38.67 8.72
N ILE A 76 17.21 37.57 8.91
CA ILE A 76 18.32 37.14 8.04
C ILE A 76 17.79 36.17 6.97
N GLU A 77 18.04 36.49 5.69
CA GLU A 77 17.57 35.73 4.51
C GLU A 77 18.15 34.31 4.42
N SER A 78 19.17 33.98 5.22
CA SER A 78 19.87 32.69 5.26
C SER A 78 19.60 31.86 6.52
N CYS A 79 18.53 32.14 7.27
CA CYS A 79 18.34 31.59 8.61
C CYS A 79 18.31 30.05 8.67
N TYR A 80 17.79 29.41 7.63
CA TYR A 80 17.63 27.95 7.57
C TYR A 80 18.72 27.26 6.73
N GLN A 81 19.71 28.01 6.22
CA GLN A 81 20.78 27.46 5.36
C GLN A 81 21.58 26.35 6.03
N GLU A 82 21.73 26.36 7.35
CA GLU A 82 22.40 25.29 8.08
C GLU A 82 21.65 23.95 7.90
N TYR A 83 20.32 23.97 8.07
CA TYR A 83 19.46 22.79 7.90
C TYR A 83 19.32 22.38 6.43
N GLU A 84 19.25 23.35 5.51
CA GLU A 84 19.25 23.10 4.07
C GLU A 84 20.54 22.40 3.63
N ASN A 85 21.70 22.89 4.08
CA ASN A 85 23.00 22.29 3.75
C ASN A 85 23.19 20.92 4.40
N ASP A 86 22.73 20.74 5.63
CA ASP A 86 22.76 19.43 6.30
C ASP A 86 21.97 18.38 5.51
N PHE A 87 20.75 18.75 5.07
CA PHE A 87 19.95 17.85 4.25
C PHE A 87 20.56 17.64 2.86
N LEU A 88 21.14 18.66 2.24
CA LEU A 88 21.88 18.51 0.98
C LEU A 88 23.06 17.54 1.11
N ASN A 89 23.83 17.61 2.21
CA ASN A 89 24.92 16.69 2.47
C ASN A 89 24.42 15.24 2.66
N HIS A 90 23.26 15.05 3.30
CA HIS A 90 22.61 13.74 3.38
C HIS A 90 22.26 13.21 1.99
N LEU A 91 21.63 14.04 1.15
CA LEU A 91 21.30 13.67 -0.23
C LEU A 91 22.55 13.39 -1.09
N ASP A 92 23.68 14.05 -0.82
CA ASP A 92 24.97 13.79 -1.49
C ASP A 92 25.65 12.50 -1.02
N SER A 93 25.23 11.93 0.13
CA SER A 93 25.75 10.65 0.61
C SER A 93 25.08 9.43 -0.04
N LEU A 94 23.98 9.64 -0.77
CA LEU A 94 23.17 8.60 -1.37
C LEU A 94 23.49 8.44 -2.86
N GLU A 95 23.93 7.25 -3.26
CA GLU A 95 24.29 6.93 -4.66
C GLU A 95 23.18 7.26 -5.67
N SER A 96 21.92 7.18 -5.24
CA SER A 96 20.72 7.49 -6.04
C SER A 96 20.66 8.95 -6.54
N PHE A 97 21.38 9.87 -5.90
CA PHE A 97 21.33 11.30 -6.19
C PHE A 97 22.67 11.90 -6.65
N ASP A 98 23.72 11.10 -6.85
CA ASP A 98 25.05 11.56 -7.27
C ASP A 98 25.05 12.35 -8.59
N SER A 99 24.14 11.98 -9.50
CA SER A 99 24.05 12.59 -10.84
C SER A 99 23.02 13.73 -10.94
N VAL A 100 22.46 14.18 -9.83
CA VAL A 100 21.39 15.19 -9.77
C VAL A 100 21.92 16.48 -9.15
N GLU A 101 21.65 17.63 -9.78
CA GLU A 101 21.96 18.94 -9.21
C GLU A 101 20.79 19.35 -8.30
N LYS A 102 21.06 19.49 -7.01
CA LYS A 102 20.05 19.56 -5.95
C LYS A 102 19.98 20.94 -5.34
N ILE A 103 18.77 21.45 -5.12
CA ILE A 103 18.51 22.59 -4.25
C ILE A 103 17.46 22.18 -3.23
N VAL A 104 17.65 22.62 -1.99
CA VAL A 104 16.72 22.47 -0.87
C VAL A 104 16.49 23.87 -0.30
N ASP A 105 15.23 24.27 -0.20
CA ASP A 105 14.82 25.50 0.47
C ASP A 105 13.85 25.15 1.61
N ILE A 106 14.01 25.78 2.77
CA ILE A 106 13.15 25.61 3.94
C ILE A 106 12.46 26.94 4.28
N LEU A 107 11.13 26.91 4.29
CA LEU A 107 10.29 28.07 4.60
C LEU A 107 9.46 27.79 5.86
N VAL A 108 9.58 28.64 6.88
CA VAL A 108 8.79 28.53 8.11
C VAL A 108 7.79 29.67 8.18
N ASN A 109 6.52 29.35 8.39
CA ASN A 109 5.45 30.31 8.63
C ASN A 109 4.94 30.16 10.07
N LYS A 110 5.24 31.18 10.88
CA LYS A 110 4.87 31.26 12.30
C LYS A 110 3.38 31.57 12.54
N GLU A 111 2.70 32.20 11.58
CA GLU A 111 1.27 32.51 11.71
C GLU A 111 0.39 31.28 11.43
N ASP A 112 0.80 30.49 10.43
CA ASP A 112 0.08 29.27 10.01
C ASP A 112 0.60 28.00 10.69
N GLU A 113 1.54 28.13 11.62
CA GLU A 113 2.22 27.04 12.34
C GLU A 113 2.70 25.94 11.39
N SER A 114 3.34 26.35 10.28
CA SER A 114 3.74 25.46 9.19
C SER A 114 5.21 25.58 8.80
N ILE A 115 5.77 24.46 8.35
CA ILE A 115 7.10 24.37 7.73
C ILE A 115 6.91 23.82 6.33
N THR A 116 7.46 24.49 5.33
CA THR A 116 7.41 24.06 3.93
C THR A 116 8.82 23.75 3.46
N ILE A 117 9.00 22.54 2.94
CA ILE A 117 10.25 22.04 2.39
C ILE A 117 10.09 22.00 0.88
N ILE A 118 11.01 22.64 0.18
CA ILE A 118 11.03 22.68 -1.28
C ILE A 118 12.32 22.01 -1.74
N THR A 119 12.21 20.95 -2.51
CA THR A 119 13.36 20.35 -3.20
C THR A 119 13.27 20.66 -4.68
N ARG A 120 14.40 20.82 -5.35
CA ARG A 120 14.45 21.09 -6.79
C ARG A 120 15.59 20.33 -7.45
N ASP A 121 15.28 19.69 -8.57
CA ASP A 121 16.29 19.21 -9.54
C ASP A 121 16.61 20.36 -10.51
N GLN A 122 17.86 20.83 -10.53
CA GLN A 122 18.35 21.90 -11.41
C GLN A 122 18.72 21.42 -12.82
N GLY A 123 18.40 20.17 -13.18
CA GLY A 123 18.29 19.77 -14.57
C GLY A 123 19.61 19.31 -15.19
N THR A 124 20.30 18.35 -14.56
CA THR A 124 21.48 17.67 -15.14
C THR A 124 21.20 16.97 -16.47
N ASN A 125 19.91 16.71 -16.79
CA ASN A 125 19.45 16.20 -18.07
C ASN A 125 18.55 17.22 -18.79
N HIS A 126 19.07 17.85 -19.85
CA HIS A 126 18.33 18.71 -20.78
C HIS A 126 17.77 20.03 -20.17
N ASN A 127 18.34 20.52 -19.06
CA ASN A 127 17.97 21.78 -18.38
C ASN A 127 16.49 21.86 -17.98
N ALA A 128 15.87 20.71 -17.66
CA ALA A 128 14.51 20.68 -17.14
C ALA A 128 14.55 20.85 -15.62
N GLU A 129 14.02 21.96 -15.12
CA GLU A 129 13.93 22.25 -13.69
C GLU A 129 12.53 21.91 -13.17
N ARG A 130 12.45 21.13 -12.10
CA ARG A 130 11.20 20.84 -11.39
C ARG A 130 11.42 20.84 -9.89
N GLU A 131 10.40 21.31 -9.19
CA GLU A 131 10.36 21.36 -7.73
C GLU A 131 9.21 20.53 -7.18
N THR A 132 9.38 20.12 -5.93
CA THR A 132 8.38 19.45 -5.10
C THR A 132 8.30 20.18 -3.78
N VAL A 133 7.08 20.44 -3.33
CA VAL A 133 6.77 21.20 -2.13
C VAL A 133 6.05 20.30 -1.15
N ALA A 134 6.63 20.07 0.03
CA ALA A 134 5.96 19.42 1.15
C ALA A 134 5.72 20.42 2.28
N THR A 135 4.49 20.47 2.78
CA THR A 135 4.09 21.35 3.88
C THR A 135 3.71 20.52 5.10
N TYR A 136 4.39 20.77 6.22
CA TYR A 136 4.13 20.24 7.54
C TYR A 136 3.42 21.29 8.39
N GLN A 137 2.45 20.90 9.20
CA GLN A 137 1.69 21.78 10.09
C GLN A 137 1.66 21.21 11.50
N ARG A 138 1.82 22.08 12.50
CA ARG A 138 1.86 21.68 13.92
C ARG A 138 0.45 21.35 14.44
N GLY A 139 0.33 20.27 15.21
CA GLY A 139 -0.91 19.89 15.89
C GLY A 139 -1.25 20.84 17.04
N ARG A 140 -2.53 21.23 17.17
CA ARG A 140 -2.99 22.10 18.27
C ARG A 140 -3.06 21.36 19.59
N GLU A 141 -2.35 21.85 20.60
CA GLU A 141 -2.39 21.36 21.99
C GLU A 141 -3.76 21.62 22.65
N ARG A 142 -4.26 20.61 23.37
CA ARG A 142 -5.33 20.78 24.38
C ARG A 142 -4.67 21.18 25.69
N SER A 143 -4.96 22.41 26.13
CA SER A 143 -4.53 22.99 27.41
C SER A 143 -4.84 22.09 28.61
N GLY A 144 -3.78 21.65 29.30
CA GLY A 144 -3.81 21.02 30.62
C GLY A 144 -2.66 21.56 31.48
N THR A 145 -2.98 22.07 32.66
CA THR A 145 -2.06 22.72 33.62
C THR A 145 -1.46 21.73 34.63
N GLY A 146 -0.13 21.77 34.84
CA GLY A 146 0.59 21.22 36.01
C GLY A 146 2.08 21.06 35.71
N ASP A 147 2.94 22.01 36.09
CA ASP A 147 3.75 22.13 37.33
C ASP A 147 4.99 21.21 37.38
N ASP A 148 6.15 21.85 37.54
CA ASP A 148 7.50 21.40 37.23
C ASP A 148 8.12 20.43 38.25
N GLY A 149 9.04 19.58 37.79
CA GLY A 149 9.91 18.77 38.65
C GLY A 149 11.13 18.18 37.93
N ASN A 150 12.27 18.86 38.05
CA ASN A 150 13.60 18.55 37.55
C ASN A 150 14.28 17.37 38.29
N ASP A 151 14.98 16.48 37.59
CA ASP A 151 16.35 15.99 37.89
C ASP A 151 16.81 14.94 36.86
N GLY A 152 17.96 15.18 36.22
CA GLY A 152 18.52 14.30 35.19
C GLY A 152 19.56 13.29 35.67
N ASP A 153 19.86 12.30 34.84
CA ASP A 153 21.18 11.67 34.72
C ASP A 153 21.29 10.92 33.38
N SER A 154 22.39 11.14 32.66
CA SER A 154 22.64 10.64 31.32
C SER A 154 23.29 9.26 31.35
N GLY A 155 22.79 8.33 30.54
CA GLY A 155 23.38 7.00 30.34
C GLY A 155 23.28 6.54 28.89
N ASP A 156 24.36 6.78 28.14
CA ASP A 156 24.66 6.27 26.81
C ASP A 156 24.61 4.72 26.76
N SER A 157 23.82 4.16 25.84
CA SER A 157 24.03 2.83 25.27
C SER A 157 23.29 2.68 23.94
N GLY A 158 24.06 2.70 22.86
CA GLY A 158 23.59 2.45 21.51
C GLY A 158 22.94 1.07 21.33
N GLY A 159 21.79 1.09 20.66
CA GLY A 159 21.11 -0.05 20.06
C GLY A 159 20.29 0.49 18.90
N ASN A 160 20.61 0.05 17.69
CA ASN A 160 19.84 0.35 16.48
C ASN A 160 18.52 -0.42 16.56
N GLU A 161 17.50 0.16 17.19
CA GLU A 161 16.14 -0.40 17.24
C GLU A 161 15.42 -0.10 15.93
N GLY A 162 14.99 -1.17 15.26
CA GLY A 162 14.37 -1.11 13.96
C GLY A 162 13.02 -0.42 14.02
N ILE A 163 12.84 0.58 13.16
CA ILE A 163 11.53 1.19 12.91
C ILE A 163 10.64 0.10 12.29
N GLY A 164 9.67 -0.39 13.05
CA GLY A 164 8.67 -1.34 12.56
C GLY A 164 7.88 -0.73 11.39
N SER A 165 7.70 -1.47 10.30
CA SER A 165 6.88 -1.00 9.17
C SER A 165 5.39 -1.07 9.53
N PRO A 166 4.57 -0.07 9.15
CA PRO A 166 3.14 -0.08 9.44
C PRO A 166 2.45 -1.37 8.96
N PRO A 167 1.47 -1.89 9.72
CA PRO A 167 0.86 -3.21 9.48
C PRO A 167 0.19 -3.37 8.11
N PHE A 168 -0.24 -2.27 7.48
CA PHE A 168 -1.20 -2.28 6.38
C PHE A 168 -0.78 -1.44 5.16
N GLU A 169 0.53 -1.26 4.93
CA GLU A 169 1.04 -0.49 3.78
C GLU A 169 0.68 -1.07 2.40
N SER A 170 0.24 -2.32 2.34
CA SER A 170 -0.05 -3.01 1.09
C SER A 170 -1.36 -3.79 1.17
N PRO A 171 -2.14 -3.85 0.06
CA PRO A 171 -3.45 -4.50 0.06
C PRO A 171 -3.40 -5.98 0.44
N VAL A 172 -2.51 -6.74 -0.21
CA VAL A 172 -2.42 -8.18 -0.07
C VAL A 172 -0.97 -8.58 0.08
N VAL A 173 -0.61 -9.02 1.28
CA VAL A 173 0.72 -9.50 1.63
C VAL A 173 0.63 -10.94 2.10
N GLY A 174 1.22 -11.86 1.33
CA GLY A 174 1.35 -13.26 1.72
C GLY A 174 2.82 -13.61 1.94
N CYS A 175 3.21 -13.85 3.18
CA CYS A 175 4.63 -14.03 3.51
C CYS A 175 5.26 -15.21 2.77
N GLU A 176 4.62 -16.38 2.81
CA GLU A 176 5.01 -17.62 2.14
C GLU A 176 4.28 -17.83 0.80
N GLY A 177 3.30 -16.98 0.48
CA GLY A 177 2.66 -16.97 -0.83
C GLY A 177 1.26 -16.39 -0.87
N VAL A 178 0.81 -16.08 -2.09
CA VAL A 178 -0.51 -15.54 -2.39
C VAL A 178 -1.16 -16.37 -3.51
N GLN A 179 -2.41 -16.76 -3.29
CA GLN A 179 -3.24 -17.41 -4.30
C GLN A 179 -4.50 -16.59 -4.55
N VAL A 180 -4.75 -16.25 -5.81
CA VAL A 180 -5.99 -15.58 -6.23
C VAL A 180 -6.67 -16.46 -7.28
N SER A 181 -7.97 -16.69 -7.09
CA SER A 181 -8.72 -17.64 -7.92
C SER A 181 -10.15 -17.20 -8.16
N ARG A 182 -10.85 -17.93 -9.05
CA ARG A 182 -12.29 -17.77 -9.33
C ARG A 182 -12.68 -16.38 -9.88
N GLY A 183 -11.76 -15.70 -10.55
CA GLY A 183 -12.05 -14.42 -11.21
C GLY A 183 -12.19 -13.24 -10.26
N SER A 184 -11.56 -13.32 -9.09
CA SER A 184 -11.50 -12.20 -8.14
C SER A 184 -10.72 -11.00 -8.69
N THR A 185 -11.06 -9.82 -8.19
CA THR A 185 -10.38 -8.55 -8.52
C THR A 185 -9.60 -8.03 -7.32
N ILE A 186 -8.40 -7.48 -7.52
CA ILE A 186 -7.68 -6.75 -6.48
C ILE A 186 -7.45 -5.33 -7.00
N SER A 187 -7.89 -4.33 -6.24
CA SER A 187 -7.87 -2.92 -6.64
C SER A 187 -7.60 -2.00 -5.46
N SER A 188 -7.34 -0.72 -5.75
CA SER A 188 -7.34 0.36 -4.78
C SER A 188 -8.44 1.40 -5.09
N TYR A 189 -8.74 2.25 -4.12
CA TYR A 189 -9.56 3.47 -4.24
C TYR A 189 -9.21 4.44 -3.10
N ARG A 190 -9.69 5.68 -3.18
CA ARG A 190 -9.63 6.65 -2.07
C ARG A 190 -11.03 6.89 -1.54
N SER A 191 -11.27 6.54 -0.28
CA SER A 191 -12.58 6.77 0.35
C SER A 191 -12.98 8.24 0.42
N SER A 192 -12.01 9.15 0.54
CA SER A 192 -12.25 10.60 0.51
C SER A 192 -12.82 11.10 -0.84
N GLU A 193 -12.68 10.33 -1.92
CA GLU A 193 -13.15 10.68 -3.27
C GLU A 193 -14.50 10.02 -3.60
N GLY A 194 -15.03 9.19 -2.70
CA GLY A 194 -16.31 8.52 -2.81
C GLY A 194 -16.21 6.98 -2.80
N ASP A 195 -17.36 6.33 -3.01
CA ASP A 195 -17.44 4.88 -3.08
C ASP A 195 -16.67 4.32 -4.28
N TRP A 196 -16.08 3.13 -4.11
CA TRP A 196 -15.39 2.44 -5.20
C TRP A 196 -16.36 2.12 -6.36
N SER A 197 -16.01 2.60 -7.55
CA SER A 197 -16.83 2.48 -8.76
C SER A 197 -16.68 1.14 -9.50
N GLY A 198 -15.75 0.28 -9.06
CA GLY A 198 -15.34 -0.93 -9.78
C GLY A 198 -14.13 -0.72 -10.70
N GLU A 199 -13.73 0.54 -10.92
CA GLU A 199 -12.61 0.91 -11.79
C GLU A 199 -11.27 0.91 -11.03
N PRO A 200 -10.13 0.85 -11.75
CA PRO A 200 -8.79 0.99 -11.15
C PRO A 200 -8.61 2.33 -10.41
N GLY A 201 -7.93 2.29 -9.26
CA GLY A 201 -7.49 3.47 -8.52
C GLY A 201 -6.10 3.96 -8.94
N SER A 202 -5.53 4.88 -8.16
CA SER A 202 -4.25 5.54 -8.49
C SER A 202 -3.07 4.56 -8.49
N PHE A 203 -3.16 3.45 -7.76
CA PHE A 203 -2.12 2.41 -7.77
C PHE A 203 -1.92 1.80 -9.16
N SER A 204 -2.98 1.70 -9.97
CA SER A 204 -2.85 1.24 -11.34
C SER A 204 -2.11 2.25 -12.21
N GLU A 205 -2.38 3.55 -12.04
CA GLU A 205 -1.80 4.63 -12.83
C GLU A 205 -0.33 4.84 -12.46
N ASN A 206 -0.02 4.72 -11.17
CA ASN A 206 1.31 4.91 -10.60
C ASN A 206 2.14 3.62 -10.55
N ASN A 207 1.64 2.51 -11.12
CA ASN A 207 2.33 1.22 -11.19
C ASN A 207 2.73 0.68 -9.79
N ILE A 208 1.89 0.92 -8.77
CA ILE A 208 2.15 0.49 -7.40
C ILE A 208 1.70 -0.98 -7.24
N PRO A 209 2.51 -1.84 -6.61
CA PRO A 209 2.15 -3.24 -6.38
C PRO A 209 0.99 -3.37 -5.39
N LEU A 210 0.00 -4.18 -5.74
CA LEU A 210 -1.12 -4.54 -4.85
C LEU A 210 -0.91 -5.89 -4.16
N ILE A 211 -0.08 -6.75 -4.75
CA ILE A 211 0.25 -8.07 -4.22
C ILE A 211 1.74 -8.11 -3.91
N ARG A 212 2.07 -8.50 -2.69
CA ARG A 212 3.46 -8.69 -2.23
C ARG A 212 3.63 -10.04 -1.53
N THR A 213 4.85 -10.56 -1.61
CA THR A 213 5.33 -11.62 -0.73
C THR A 213 6.56 -11.15 0.02
N THR A 214 6.94 -11.78 1.13
CA THR A 214 8.07 -11.32 1.96
C THR A 214 9.13 -12.37 2.25
N THR A 215 8.81 -13.66 2.10
CA THR A 215 9.74 -14.77 2.34
C THR A 215 10.32 -15.30 1.04
N ASP A 216 11.58 -15.74 1.07
CA ASP A 216 12.24 -16.38 -0.08
C ASP A 216 11.40 -17.51 -0.69
N ASN A 217 11.31 -17.53 -2.02
CA ASN A 217 10.54 -18.50 -2.80
C ASN A 217 9.02 -18.46 -2.59
N ALA A 218 8.48 -17.43 -1.92
CA ALA A 218 7.06 -17.25 -1.77
C ALA A 218 6.40 -16.94 -3.13
N ASN A 219 5.50 -17.81 -3.56
CA ASN A 219 4.95 -17.76 -4.91
C ASN A 219 3.65 -16.95 -4.96
N VAL A 220 3.38 -16.35 -6.11
CA VAL A 220 2.08 -15.75 -6.45
C VAL A 220 1.43 -16.55 -7.56
N PHE A 221 0.19 -16.98 -7.36
CA PHE A 221 -0.55 -17.81 -8.30
C PHE A 221 -1.93 -17.22 -8.64
N LEU A 222 -2.15 -16.89 -9.91
CA LEU A 222 -3.46 -16.51 -10.46
C LEU A 222 -4.01 -17.67 -11.29
N ASP A 223 -5.13 -18.27 -10.86
CA ASP A 223 -5.62 -19.56 -11.38
C ASP A 223 -6.43 -19.47 -12.69
N ARG A 224 -7.28 -18.46 -12.86
CA ARG A 224 -8.28 -18.43 -13.93
C ARG A 224 -8.40 -17.11 -14.65
N SER A 225 -9.05 -16.11 -14.07
CA SER A 225 -9.45 -14.89 -14.79
C SER A 225 -9.47 -13.70 -13.86
N GLU A 226 -8.48 -13.67 -12.98
CA GLU A 226 -8.33 -12.67 -11.94
C GLU A 226 -7.90 -11.34 -12.56
N THR A 227 -8.31 -10.23 -11.97
CA THR A 227 -7.96 -8.88 -12.43
C THR A 227 -7.22 -8.14 -11.32
N ILE A 228 -5.98 -7.72 -11.58
CA ILE A 228 -5.16 -6.96 -10.64
C ILE A 228 -4.98 -5.55 -11.19
N HIS A 229 -5.58 -4.56 -10.55
CA HIS A 229 -5.49 -3.13 -10.92
C HIS A 229 -4.23 -2.46 -10.36
N GLY A 230 -3.09 -3.12 -10.49
CA GLY A 230 -1.80 -2.67 -9.99
C GLY A 230 -0.73 -3.71 -10.27
N GLY A 231 0.43 -3.56 -9.63
CA GLY A 231 1.58 -4.44 -9.81
C GLY A 231 1.58 -5.68 -8.91
N ILE A 232 2.57 -6.55 -9.13
CA ILE A 232 2.87 -7.73 -8.31
C ILE A 232 4.37 -7.74 -8.03
N GLU A 233 4.75 -7.89 -6.76
CA GLU A 233 6.14 -8.12 -6.34
C GLU A 233 6.22 -9.46 -5.60
N ALA A 234 7.06 -10.37 -6.09
CA ALA A 234 7.19 -11.70 -5.51
C ALA A 234 8.65 -12.13 -5.35
N LEU A 235 8.98 -12.72 -4.20
CA LEU A 235 10.29 -13.33 -3.95
C LEU A 235 10.39 -14.75 -4.52
N GLY A 236 9.27 -15.32 -4.93
CA GLY A 236 9.17 -16.59 -5.63
C GLY A 236 8.75 -16.44 -7.08
N THR A 237 8.12 -17.50 -7.57
CA THR A 237 7.60 -17.59 -8.93
C THR A 237 6.24 -16.92 -9.02
N VAL A 238 6.02 -16.16 -10.08
CA VAL A 238 4.70 -15.60 -10.42
C VAL A 238 4.09 -16.42 -11.55
N THR A 239 2.93 -17.03 -11.32
CA THR A 239 2.24 -17.87 -12.31
C THR A 239 0.87 -17.30 -12.65
N LEU A 240 0.65 -17.01 -13.94
CA LEU A 240 -0.63 -16.51 -14.47
C LEU A 240 -1.23 -17.56 -15.40
N ASN A 241 -2.38 -18.09 -15.02
CA ASN A 241 -3.15 -19.05 -15.82
C ASN A 241 -4.40 -18.40 -16.44
N GLY A 242 -5.11 -19.18 -17.27
CA GLY A 242 -6.37 -18.78 -17.91
C GLY A 242 -6.31 -17.47 -18.71
N SER A 243 -6.95 -16.42 -18.19
CA SER A 243 -7.15 -15.11 -18.81
C SER A 243 -6.92 -13.95 -17.82
N SER A 244 -6.07 -14.16 -16.81
CA SER A 244 -5.83 -13.15 -15.76
C SER A 244 -5.19 -11.88 -16.32
N GLN A 245 -5.55 -10.73 -15.76
CA GLN A 245 -5.08 -9.42 -16.19
C GLN A 245 -4.33 -8.73 -15.04
N VAL A 246 -3.17 -8.14 -15.35
CA VAL A 246 -2.36 -7.34 -14.43
C VAL A 246 -2.12 -5.99 -15.08
N PHE A 247 -2.58 -4.93 -14.42
CA PHE A 247 -2.53 -3.56 -14.95
C PHE A 247 -1.22 -2.85 -14.62
N GLY A 248 -0.48 -3.29 -13.61
CA GLY A 248 0.87 -2.83 -13.31
C GLY A 248 1.93 -3.78 -13.85
N SER A 249 3.13 -3.60 -13.31
CA SER A 249 4.32 -4.41 -13.58
C SER A 249 4.36 -5.63 -12.67
N ILE A 250 4.97 -6.70 -13.17
CA ILE A 250 5.29 -7.89 -12.39
C ILE A 250 6.79 -7.89 -12.17
N LEU A 251 7.22 -7.92 -10.92
CA LEU A 251 8.60 -8.16 -10.50
C LEU A 251 8.66 -9.49 -9.73
N ALA A 252 9.55 -10.38 -10.17
CA ALA A 252 9.76 -11.67 -9.53
C ALA A 252 11.24 -11.99 -9.33
N ASN A 253 11.64 -12.43 -8.14
CA ASN A 253 13.01 -12.92 -7.91
C ASN A 253 13.24 -14.29 -8.57
N ARG A 254 12.16 -15.05 -8.81
CA ARG A 254 12.21 -16.30 -9.57
C ARG A 254 11.44 -16.14 -10.87
N LYS A 255 11.06 -17.25 -11.49
CA LYS A 255 10.44 -17.28 -12.81
C LYS A 255 9.10 -16.54 -12.86
N ILE A 256 8.81 -15.91 -14.00
CA ILE A 256 7.45 -15.52 -14.39
C ILE A 256 6.92 -16.53 -15.42
N SER A 257 5.77 -17.14 -15.14
CA SER A 257 5.12 -18.16 -16.00
C SER A 257 3.77 -17.64 -16.49
N LEU A 258 3.69 -17.32 -17.78
CA LEU A 258 2.50 -16.81 -18.46
C LEU A 258 1.85 -17.97 -19.26
N ASN A 259 1.02 -18.74 -18.58
CA ASN A 259 0.49 -20.01 -19.07
C ASN A 259 -0.90 -19.87 -19.70
N GLY A 260 -1.63 -18.81 -19.36
CA GLY A 260 -2.97 -18.57 -19.87
C GLY A 260 -2.99 -17.93 -21.26
N GLY A 261 -3.91 -18.36 -22.12
CA GLY A 261 -4.04 -17.82 -23.47
C GLY A 261 -4.60 -16.40 -23.53
N GLY A 262 -5.36 -15.99 -22.50
CA GLY A 262 -5.89 -14.64 -22.37
C GLY A 262 -5.11 -13.75 -21.41
N VAL A 263 -3.96 -14.21 -20.91
CA VAL A 263 -3.17 -13.45 -19.92
C VAL A 263 -2.70 -12.14 -20.52
N ARG A 264 -2.87 -11.06 -19.76
CA ARG A 264 -2.42 -9.72 -20.17
C ARG A 264 -1.74 -8.99 -19.03
N VAL A 265 -0.49 -8.57 -19.27
CA VAL A 265 0.25 -7.65 -18.40
C VAL A 265 0.36 -6.31 -19.12
N ARG A 266 -0.13 -5.23 -18.51
CA ARG A 266 -0.23 -3.91 -19.17
C ARG A 266 1.07 -3.11 -19.16
N VAL A 267 1.95 -3.38 -18.20
CA VAL A 267 3.24 -2.71 -18.09
C VAL A 267 4.34 -3.73 -18.34
N ASN A 268 5.23 -3.97 -17.38
CA ASN A 268 6.42 -4.79 -17.59
C ASN A 268 6.30 -6.16 -16.92
N ALA A 269 7.06 -7.12 -17.43
CA ALA A 269 7.31 -8.39 -16.77
C ALA A 269 8.82 -8.54 -16.56
N GLU A 270 9.26 -8.43 -15.32
CA GLU A 270 10.67 -8.35 -14.92
C GLU A 270 11.01 -9.48 -13.94
N SER A 271 12.00 -10.28 -14.30
CA SER A 271 12.37 -11.50 -13.58
C SER A 271 13.88 -11.55 -13.38
N VAL A 272 14.32 -11.78 -12.14
CA VAL A 272 15.71 -12.09 -11.81
C VAL A 272 16.10 -13.50 -12.27
N SER A 273 15.12 -14.29 -12.71
CA SER A 273 15.33 -15.58 -13.37
C SER A 273 14.73 -15.54 -14.78
N ASP A 274 13.91 -16.51 -15.14
CA ASP A 274 13.37 -16.67 -16.49
C ASP A 274 12.00 -16.00 -16.64
N VAL A 275 11.63 -15.67 -17.88
CA VAL A 275 10.24 -15.34 -18.26
C VAL A 275 9.76 -16.30 -19.34
N ILE A 276 8.67 -17.03 -19.06
CA ILE A 276 8.15 -18.09 -19.93
C ILE A 276 6.72 -17.76 -20.38
N PHE A 277 6.52 -17.70 -21.68
CA PHE A 277 5.22 -17.64 -22.34
C PHE A 277 4.87 -19.04 -22.86
N ASP A 278 4.11 -19.80 -22.07
CA ASP A 278 3.65 -21.15 -22.45
C ASP A 278 2.43 -21.11 -23.38
N SER A 279 1.70 -20.00 -23.40
CA SER A 279 0.51 -19.79 -24.23
C SER A 279 0.52 -18.45 -24.96
N SER A 280 -0.62 -17.96 -25.41
CA SER A 280 -0.77 -16.73 -26.20
C SER A 280 -0.84 -15.44 -25.36
N ALA A 281 -0.17 -15.42 -24.21
CA ALA A 281 -0.14 -14.26 -23.33
C ALA A 281 0.44 -13.01 -24.02
N ARG A 282 0.03 -11.83 -23.53
CA ARG A 282 0.55 -10.54 -23.99
C ARG A 282 1.11 -9.71 -22.84
N VAL A 283 2.31 -9.18 -23.04
CA VAL A 283 2.88 -8.11 -22.22
C VAL A 283 2.89 -6.83 -23.07
N ASP A 284 2.20 -5.79 -22.64
CA ASP A 284 2.08 -4.53 -23.41
C ASP A 284 3.38 -3.70 -23.34
N GLY A 285 4.11 -3.75 -22.23
CA GLY A 285 5.42 -3.08 -22.07
C GLY A 285 6.60 -3.98 -22.41
N ILE A 286 7.62 -3.95 -21.56
CA ILE A 286 8.90 -4.64 -21.73
C ILE A 286 8.92 -5.97 -20.95
N VAL A 287 9.59 -6.96 -21.55
CA VAL A 287 9.99 -8.19 -20.85
C VAL A 287 11.48 -8.11 -20.54
N ARG A 288 11.85 -8.21 -19.25
CA ARG A 288 13.23 -8.33 -18.78
C ARG A 288 13.43 -9.63 -18.01
N ALA A 289 14.44 -10.40 -18.39
CA ALA A 289 14.85 -11.59 -17.67
C ALA A 289 16.37 -11.55 -17.48
N MET A 290 16.87 -11.76 -16.26
CA MET A 290 18.31 -12.02 -16.08
C MET A 290 18.70 -13.42 -16.54
N GLY A 291 17.73 -14.36 -16.50
CA GLY A 291 17.81 -15.67 -17.12
C GLY A 291 17.38 -15.64 -18.59
N GLU A 292 16.64 -16.66 -19.02
CA GLU A 292 16.19 -16.79 -20.42
C GLU A 292 14.74 -16.32 -20.62
N VAL A 293 14.40 -15.98 -21.87
CA VAL A 293 13.02 -15.73 -22.28
C VAL A 293 12.56 -16.83 -23.22
N ARG A 294 11.50 -17.56 -22.85
CA ARG A 294 10.90 -18.62 -23.68
C ARG A 294 9.55 -18.20 -24.23
N LEU A 295 9.40 -18.26 -25.54
CA LEU A 295 8.17 -17.96 -26.29
C LEU A 295 7.68 -19.24 -26.97
N ASN A 296 7.05 -20.12 -26.19
CA ASN A 296 6.68 -21.47 -26.61
C ASN A 296 5.47 -21.47 -27.56
N ASN A 297 4.60 -20.46 -27.46
CA ASN A 297 3.43 -20.35 -28.32
C ASN A 297 3.65 -19.35 -29.45
N TRP A 298 3.22 -19.72 -30.68
CA TRP A 298 3.29 -18.81 -31.82
C TRP A 298 2.57 -17.49 -31.54
N SER A 299 1.48 -17.46 -30.79
CA SER A 299 0.66 -16.25 -30.59
C SER A 299 1.08 -15.39 -29.39
N ALA A 300 2.12 -15.76 -28.64
CA ALA A 300 2.66 -14.88 -27.61
C ALA A 300 3.08 -13.53 -28.21
N SER A 301 2.90 -12.43 -27.48
CA SER A 301 3.28 -11.10 -27.98
C SER A 301 3.78 -10.17 -26.89
N VAL A 302 4.68 -9.27 -27.30
CA VAL A 302 5.29 -8.25 -26.44
C VAL A 302 5.16 -6.90 -27.15
N GLY A 303 4.76 -5.84 -26.45
CA GLY A 303 4.56 -4.55 -27.07
C GLY A 303 5.86 -3.78 -27.30
N GLU A 304 6.70 -3.63 -26.28
CA GLU A 304 7.83 -2.68 -26.35
C GLU A 304 9.20 -3.31 -26.58
N GLY A 305 9.52 -4.45 -25.98
CA GLY A 305 10.84 -5.05 -26.15
C GLY A 305 11.10 -6.26 -25.27
N ILE A 306 12.12 -7.03 -25.65
CA ILE A 306 12.58 -8.21 -24.92
C ILE A 306 14.08 -8.07 -24.67
N TYR A 307 14.46 -8.09 -23.39
CA TYR A 307 15.83 -8.04 -22.91
C TYR A 307 16.08 -9.28 -22.05
N SER A 308 17.08 -10.06 -22.40
CA SER A 308 17.34 -11.36 -21.79
C SER A 308 18.82 -11.50 -21.49
N GLY A 309 19.18 -11.82 -20.25
CA GLY A 309 20.55 -12.15 -19.87
C GLY A 309 21.04 -13.47 -20.49
N GLY A 310 20.11 -14.40 -20.71
CA GLY A 310 20.30 -15.64 -21.46
C GLY A 310 19.76 -15.58 -22.89
N ASP A 311 19.48 -16.76 -23.46
CA ASP A 311 18.91 -16.89 -24.79
C ASP A 311 17.43 -16.49 -24.85
N ILE A 312 16.98 -16.07 -26.04
CA ILE A 312 15.56 -15.93 -26.34
C ILE A 312 15.13 -17.10 -27.24
N ILE A 313 14.35 -18.02 -26.69
CA ILE A 313 13.93 -19.25 -27.36
C ILE A 313 12.52 -19.05 -27.93
N SER A 314 12.35 -19.26 -29.24
CA SER A 314 11.07 -19.06 -29.91
C SER A 314 10.86 -20.02 -31.08
N ASN A 315 9.59 -20.37 -31.31
CA ASN A 315 9.15 -21.09 -32.50
C ASN A 315 8.94 -20.16 -33.72
N ARG A 316 8.92 -18.83 -33.54
CA ARG A 316 8.85 -17.86 -34.63
C ARG A 316 10.24 -17.60 -35.21
N ASN A 317 10.26 -17.35 -36.52
CA ASN A 317 11.47 -16.91 -37.22
C ASN A 317 11.15 -15.67 -38.10
N PRO A 318 11.74 -14.49 -37.80
CA PRO A 318 12.64 -14.22 -36.69
C PRO A 318 11.90 -14.16 -35.34
N PRO A 319 12.54 -14.52 -34.20
CA PRO A 319 11.96 -14.43 -32.86
C PRO A 319 11.45 -13.02 -32.50
N SER A 320 12.12 -11.97 -33.00
CA SER A 320 11.70 -10.57 -32.83
C SER A 320 10.30 -10.27 -33.37
N SER A 321 9.73 -11.16 -34.19
CA SER A 321 8.34 -11.05 -34.65
C SER A 321 7.31 -11.18 -33.53
N HIS A 322 7.69 -11.64 -32.33
CA HIS A 322 6.84 -11.56 -31.13
C HIS A 322 6.66 -10.12 -30.62
N ILE A 323 7.55 -9.20 -30.99
CA ILE A 323 7.47 -7.79 -30.61
C ILE A 323 6.61 -7.03 -31.64
N ASP A 324 5.82 -6.06 -31.17
CA ASP A 324 5.02 -5.19 -32.02
C ASP A 324 5.91 -4.52 -33.10
N GLN A 325 5.34 -4.35 -34.30
CA GLN A 325 6.10 -4.10 -35.53
C GLN A 325 7.09 -2.92 -35.44
N ASN A 326 6.69 -1.85 -34.77
CA ASN A 326 7.49 -0.62 -34.66
C ASN A 326 8.65 -0.77 -33.67
N ASN A 327 8.59 -1.77 -32.78
CA ASN A 327 9.52 -1.96 -31.67
C ASN A 327 10.43 -3.18 -31.85
N ARG A 328 10.39 -3.87 -32.99
CA ARG A 328 11.16 -5.10 -33.24
C ARG A 328 12.69 -4.93 -33.16
N ALA A 329 13.18 -3.70 -33.19
CA ALA A 329 14.58 -3.39 -32.94
C ALA A 329 14.98 -3.64 -31.47
N ASN A 330 14.02 -3.61 -30.54
CA ASN A 330 14.22 -3.81 -29.11
C ASN A 330 14.25 -5.31 -28.75
N PHE A 331 15.09 -6.06 -29.46
CA PHE A 331 15.26 -7.50 -29.28
C PHE A 331 16.72 -7.78 -28.92
N PHE A 332 16.98 -8.03 -27.64
CA PHE A 332 18.33 -8.15 -27.10
C PHE A 332 18.49 -9.48 -26.33
N PRO A 333 18.86 -10.57 -27.01
CA PRO A 333 19.31 -11.79 -26.35
C PRO A 333 20.73 -11.63 -25.80
N SER A 334 21.05 -12.34 -24.72
CA SER A 334 22.37 -12.31 -24.07
C SER A 334 22.88 -10.89 -23.74
N SER A 335 21.97 -10.00 -23.34
CA SER A 335 22.26 -8.63 -22.95
C SER A 335 22.62 -8.53 -21.46
N ASP A 336 23.34 -7.48 -21.09
CA ASP A 336 23.55 -7.18 -19.67
C ASP A 336 22.23 -6.65 -19.06
N VAL A 337 21.54 -7.50 -18.30
CA VAL A 337 20.30 -7.18 -17.59
C VAL A 337 20.61 -7.25 -16.11
N SER A 338 20.45 -6.12 -15.42
CA SER A 338 20.55 -6.05 -13.96
C SER A 338 19.20 -5.63 -13.42
N LEU A 339 18.62 -6.48 -12.57
CA LEU A 339 17.40 -6.20 -11.82
C LEU A 339 17.72 -6.34 -10.34
N ASN A 340 17.14 -5.47 -9.51
CA ASN A 340 17.27 -5.59 -8.07
C ASN A 340 16.32 -6.69 -7.59
N GLU A 341 16.85 -7.64 -6.82
CA GLU A 341 16.03 -8.61 -6.11
C GLU A 341 15.21 -7.89 -5.02
N VAL A 342 13.97 -8.32 -4.84
CA VAL A 342 13.16 -7.93 -3.69
C VAL A 342 13.75 -8.58 -2.44
N GLU A 343 14.11 -7.80 -1.44
CA GLU A 343 14.71 -8.32 -0.21
C GLU A 343 13.67 -9.05 0.66
N SER A 344 14.11 -10.13 1.30
CA SER A 344 13.27 -10.85 2.25
C SER A 344 13.10 -10.07 3.54
N GLN A 345 11.87 -10.10 4.06
CA GLN A 345 11.49 -9.46 5.30
C GLN A 345 10.76 -10.46 6.20
N PRO A 346 10.92 -10.33 7.54
CA PRO A 346 10.14 -11.15 8.46
C PRO A 346 8.64 -10.94 8.22
N CYS A 347 7.84 -11.98 8.47
CA CYS A 347 6.40 -11.87 8.30
C CYS A 347 5.79 -11.00 9.40
N ASP A 348 6.23 -11.16 10.64
CA ASP A 348 5.86 -10.29 11.74
C ASP A 348 6.81 -9.08 11.77
N THR A 349 6.31 -7.91 11.37
CA THR A 349 7.08 -6.66 11.20
C THR A 349 6.61 -5.53 12.10
N VAL A 350 5.42 -5.68 12.69
CA VAL A 350 4.81 -4.65 13.52
C VAL A 350 5.43 -4.73 14.90
N ASP A 351 5.93 -3.59 15.36
CA ASP A 351 6.46 -3.45 16.71
C ASP A 351 5.36 -2.93 17.64
N PHE A 352 4.98 -3.73 18.64
CA PHE A 352 4.01 -3.35 19.66
C PHE A 352 4.73 -2.83 20.90
N ALA A 353 5.48 -1.74 20.73
CA ALA A 353 6.32 -1.13 21.78
C ALA A 353 7.35 -2.11 22.39
N GLY A 354 8.14 -2.74 21.53
CA GLY A 354 9.18 -3.72 21.87
C GLY A 354 8.72 -5.18 21.82
N ASN A 355 7.43 -5.44 21.59
CA ASN A 355 6.86 -6.79 21.55
C ASN A 355 6.51 -7.20 20.11
N SER A 356 6.76 -8.48 19.78
CA SER A 356 6.11 -9.14 18.65
C SER A 356 4.60 -9.30 18.90
N LEU A 357 3.83 -9.67 17.86
CA LEU A 357 2.39 -9.85 18.01
C LEU A 357 2.04 -10.90 19.08
N ILE A 358 2.77 -12.02 19.13
CA ILE A 358 2.50 -13.11 20.09
C ILE A 358 2.84 -12.65 21.51
N GLU A 359 3.95 -11.93 21.68
CA GLU A 359 4.36 -11.40 22.98
C GLU A 359 3.34 -10.37 23.49
N GLU A 360 2.83 -9.51 22.61
CA GLU A 360 1.84 -8.50 22.97
C GLU A 360 0.50 -9.13 23.39
N ILE A 361 0.03 -10.14 22.66
CA ILE A 361 -1.15 -10.91 23.05
C ILE A 361 -0.94 -11.59 24.40
N THR A 362 0.23 -12.17 24.63
CA THR A 362 0.57 -12.84 25.90
C THR A 362 0.60 -11.84 27.05
N ARG A 363 1.15 -10.64 26.83
CA ARG A 363 1.17 -9.55 27.80
C ARG A 363 -0.24 -9.16 28.26
N TYR A 364 -1.15 -8.93 27.31
CA TYR A 364 -2.56 -8.69 27.64
C TYR A 364 -3.19 -9.85 28.43
N GLN A 365 -2.82 -11.10 28.11
CA GLN A 365 -3.31 -12.28 28.81
C GLN A 365 -2.77 -12.45 30.23
N GLU A 366 -1.63 -11.85 30.55
CA GLU A 366 -1.06 -11.87 31.89
C GLU A 366 -1.54 -10.69 32.74
N GLU A 367 -1.75 -9.53 32.12
CA GLU A 367 -2.07 -8.28 32.82
C GLU A 367 -3.57 -8.03 33.00
N LEU A 368 -4.41 -8.39 32.01
CA LEU A 368 -5.83 -8.05 32.00
C LEU A 368 -6.71 -9.14 32.60
N ILE A 369 -7.79 -8.75 33.26
CA ILE A 369 -8.78 -9.71 33.77
C ILE A 369 -9.79 -10.02 32.68
N THR A 370 -10.03 -11.30 32.43
CA THR A 370 -11.07 -11.73 31.49
C THR A 370 -12.48 -11.43 32.02
N VAL A 371 -13.34 -10.88 31.18
CA VAL A 371 -14.78 -10.68 31.44
C VAL A 371 -15.61 -11.94 31.12
N GLY A 372 -14.94 -13.04 30.76
CA GLY A 372 -15.52 -14.33 30.42
C GLY A 372 -15.91 -14.47 28.95
N ASN A 373 -16.76 -15.45 28.65
CA ASN A 373 -17.28 -15.68 27.30
C ASN A 373 -18.37 -14.66 26.95
N ILE A 374 -18.31 -14.10 25.74
CA ILE A 374 -19.37 -13.27 25.18
C ILE A 374 -20.08 -14.04 24.06
N ALA A 375 -21.38 -14.27 24.25
CA ALA A 375 -22.26 -14.80 23.22
C ALA A 375 -23.35 -13.76 22.88
N VAL A 376 -23.36 -13.33 21.63
CA VAL A 376 -24.29 -12.33 21.08
C VAL A 376 -25.34 -13.04 20.22
N GLY A 377 -26.58 -12.57 20.26
CA GLY A 377 -27.67 -13.08 19.43
C GLY A 377 -28.33 -14.34 19.97
N SER A 378 -28.06 -14.72 21.22
CA SER A 378 -28.74 -15.82 21.92
C SER A 378 -29.53 -15.28 23.10
N TYR A 379 -30.77 -15.72 23.27
CA TYR A 379 -31.61 -15.31 24.39
C TYR A 379 -30.91 -15.60 25.74
N PRO A 380 -30.94 -14.67 26.71
CA PRO A 380 -31.61 -13.36 26.67
C PRO A 380 -30.78 -12.21 26.07
N ASN A 381 -29.53 -12.46 25.69
CA ASN A 381 -28.52 -11.46 25.29
C ASN A 381 -28.41 -11.34 23.77
N VAL A 382 -29.45 -10.80 23.14
CA VAL A 382 -29.51 -10.69 21.67
C VAL A 382 -28.65 -9.53 21.15
N GLU A 383 -28.54 -8.45 21.94
CA GLU A 383 -27.86 -7.21 21.56
C GLU A 383 -26.81 -6.82 22.59
N TRP A 384 -25.66 -6.37 22.11
CA TRP A 384 -24.55 -5.88 22.91
C TRP A 384 -24.05 -4.56 22.35
N ARG A 385 -23.59 -3.68 23.23
CA ARG A 385 -22.89 -2.45 22.85
C ARG A 385 -21.62 -2.30 23.67
N VAL A 386 -20.57 -1.82 23.03
CA VAL A 386 -19.27 -1.56 23.63
C VAL A 386 -18.85 -0.13 23.33
N THR A 387 -18.36 0.53 24.37
CA THR A 387 -17.73 1.85 24.31
C THR A 387 -16.38 1.78 25.02
N PRO A 388 -15.54 2.82 24.95
CA PRO A 388 -14.30 2.86 25.72
C PRO A 388 -14.52 2.73 27.24
N GLU A 389 -15.71 3.06 27.75
CA GLU A 389 -15.99 3.06 29.20
C GLU A 389 -16.68 1.78 29.71
N ARG A 390 -17.55 1.19 28.88
CA ARG A 390 -18.40 0.06 29.31
C ARG A 390 -18.80 -0.88 28.20
N LEU A 391 -18.95 -2.14 28.59
CA LEU A 391 -19.55 -3.21 27.82
C LEU A 391 -20.94 -3.52 28.41
N GLU A 392 -21.98 -3.36 27.60
CA GLU A 392 -23.37 -3.53 28.03
C GLU A 392 -24.10 -4.55 27.14
N ARG A 393 -25.00 -5.31 27.75
CA ARG A 393 -25.88 -6.26 27.07
C ARG A 393 -27.34 -5.88 27.30
N PHE A 394 -28.17 -6.00 26.27
CA PHE A 394 -29.62 -5.87 26.43
C PHE A 394 -30.19 -7.21 26.90
N ASP A 395 -30.65 -7.26 28.15
CA ASP A 395 -31.23 -8.46 28.75
C ASP A 395 -32.73 -8.50 28.49
N GLN A 396 -33.16 -9.38 27.58
CA GLN A 396 -34.57 -9.56 27.22
C GLN A 396 -35.37 -10.44 28.19
N THR A 397 -34.82 -10.78 29.35
CA THR A 397 -35.63 -11.47 30.39
C THR A 397 -36.77 -10.56 30.81
N TRP A 398 -37.98 -11.11 30.88
CA TRP A 398 -39.23 -10.33 31.01
C TRP A 398 -39.27 -9.39 32.22
N ASP A 399 -38.54 -9.72 33.28
CA ASP A 399 -38.41 -8.96 34.52
C ASP A 399 -37.20 -8.00 34.55
N VAL A 400 -36.31 -8.08 33.55
CA VAL A 400 -35.15 -7.19 33.39
C VAL A 400 -35.42 -6.19 32.26
N ASN A 401 -35.62 -6.67 31.03
CA ASN A 401 -35.94 -5.93 29.80
C ASN A 401 -35.24 -4.55 29.68
N ARG A 402 -33.93 -4.51 29.89
CA ARG A 402 -33.13 -3.28 29.91
C ARG A 402 -31.67 -3.56 29.60
N TRP A 403 -30.93 -2.50 29.30
CA TRP A 403 -29.47 -2.53 29.26
C TRP A 403 -28.89 -2.79 30.64
N VAL A 404 -27.96 -3.74 30.71
CA VAL A 404 -27.23 -4.11 31.91
C VAL A 404 -25.74 -4.04 31.61
N THR A 405 -24.98 -3.35 32.46
CA THR A 405 -23.52 -3.33 32.39
C THR A 405 -22.98 -4.72 32.69
N HIS A 406 -22.22 -5.27 31.75
CA HIS A 406 -21.55 -6.55 31.88
C HIS A 406 -20.14 -6.36 32.44
N ALA A 407 -19.39 -5.40 31.92
CA ALA A 407 -18.04 -5.07 32.37
C ALA A 407 -17.70 -3.60 32.10
N SER A 408 -16.67 -3.12 32.80
CA SER A 408 -15.94 -1.89 32.49
C SER A 408 -14.63 -2.24 31.79
N SER A 409 -14.10 -1.31 31.01
CA SER A 409 -12.77 -1.47 30.41
C SER A 409 -11.66 -1.40 31.46
N GLU A 410 -10.52 -1.97 31.11
CA GLU A 410 -9.26 -1.76 31.82
C GLU A 410 -8.35 -0.88 30.96
N LEU A 411 -7.63 0.05 31.60
CA LEU A 411 -6.62 0.85 30.91
C LEU A 411 -5.37 0.01 30.73
N ASN A 412 -4.86 -0.02 29.50
CA ASN A 412 -3.59 -0.67 29.17
C ASN A 412 -2.97 0.04 27.95
N THR A 413 -1.78 -0.35 27.51
CA THR A 413 -1.07 0.23 26.38
C THR A 413 -1.40 -0.49 25.08
N LEU A 414 -1.54 0.24 23.99
CA LEU A 414 -1.55 -0.22 22.60
C LEU A 414 -0.57 0.66 21.83
N PHE A 415 0.47 0.08 21.24
CA PHE A 415 1.55 0.84 20.60
C PHE A 415 2.11 1.98 21.49
N GLY A 416 2.32 1.68 22.78
CA GLY A 416 2.82 2.65 23.76
C GLY A 416 1.78 3.64 24.30
N GLU A 417 0.59 3.75 23.69
CA GLU A 417 -0.44 4.71 24.12
C GLU A 417 -1.50 4.07 25.03
N GLN A 418 -1.97 4.80 26.04
CA GLN A 418 -3.04 4.31 26.92
C GLN A 418 -4.37 4.21 26.17
N THR A 419 -4.97 3.03 26.23
CA THR A 419 -6.26 2.74 25.60
C THR A 419 -7.14 1.86 26.49
N SER A 420 -8.43 1.85 26.18
CA SER A 420 -9.43 1.04 26.87
C SER A 420 -9.51 -0.35 26.25
N VAL A 421 -9.17 -1.37 27.07
CA VAL A 421 -9.10 -2.76 26.63
C VAL A 421 -10.12 -3.62 27.37
N TYR A 422 -10.76 -4.52 26.63
CA TYR A 422 -11.54 -5.63 27.18
C TYR A 422 -10.87 -6.94 26.85
N ARG A 423 -10.67 -7.80 27.85
CA ARG A 423 -10.24 -9.19 27.61
C ARG A 423 -11.42 -10.14 27.74
N VAL A 424 -11.60 -11.02 26.77
CA VAL A 424 -12.67 -12.03 26.73
C VAL A 424 -12.08 -13.41 26.46
N ASN A 425 -12.79 -14.46 26.87
CA ASN A 425 -12.42 -15.83 26.56
C ASN A 425 -12.74 -16.14 25.08
N ASP A 426 -14.02 -16.31 24.76
CA ASP A 426 -14.51 -16.41 23.38
C ASP A 426 -15.43 -15.23 23.05
N LEU A 427 -15.42 -14.80 21.79
CA LEU A 427 -16.41 -13.85 21.24
C LEU A 427 -17.22 -14.54 20.13
N LYS A 428 -18.49 -14.83 20.40
CA LYS A 428 -19.34 -15.62 19.51
C LYS A 428 -20.61 -14.87 19.15
N LEU A 429 -20.75 -14.48 17.89
CA LEU A 429 -21.95 -13.85 17.34
C LEU A 429 -22.78 -14.92 16.62
N THR A 430 -24.03 -15.11 17.04
CA THR A 430 -24.90 -16.22 16.61
C THR A 430 -26.32 -15.77 16.28
N ASN A 431 -27.08 -16.61 15.55
CA ASN A 431 -28.49 -16.41 15.17
C ASN A 431 -28.80 -15.08 14.47
N SER A 432 -29.13 -14.02 15.23
CA SER A 432 -29.43 -12.67 14.75
C SER A 432 -28.70 -11.65 15.64
N PRO A 433 -27.36 -11.63 15.63
CA PRO A 433 -26.59 -10.83 16.57
C PRO A 433 -26.61 -9.35 16.17
N SER A 434 -26.49 -8.49 17.18
CA SER A 434 -26.13 -7.09 17.02
C SER A 434 -25.09 -6.74 18.08
N PHE A 435 -23.84 -6.56 17.64
CA PHE A 435 -22.73 -6.11 18.49
C PHE A 435 -22.28 -4.75 17.99
N LYS A 436 -22.58 -3.70 18.76
CA LYS A 436 -22.36 -2.31 18.36
C LYS A 436 -21.15 -1.69 19.07
N VAL A 437 -20.19 -1.15 18.32
CA VAL A 437 -19.07 -0.35 18.83
C VAL A 437 -19.38 1.12 18.60
N SER A 438 -19.23 1.95 19.64
CA SER A 438 -19.56 3.38 19.57
C SER A 438 -18.82 4.21 20.62
N GLY A 439 -18.63 5.50 20.35
CA GLY A 439 -18.13 6.48 21.33
C GLY A 439 -16.61 6.51 21.48
N GLY A 440 -15.86 6.06 20.47
CA GLY A 440 -14.40 6.11 20.43
C GLY A 440 -13.75 4.76 20.15
N ASP A 441 -12.46 4.65 20.46
CA ASP A 441 -11.63 3.50 20.15
C ASP A 441 -11.76 2.40 21.20
N VAL A 442 -11.98 1.17 20.73
CA VAL A 442 -12.16 0.00 21.59
C VAL A 442 -11.16 -1.07 21.19
N VAL A 443 -10.44 -1.60 22.18
CA VAL A 443 -9.59 -2.79 22.00
C VAL A 443 -10.24 -3.99 22.67
N ILE A 444 -10.31 -5.12 21.95
CA ILE A 444 -10.77 -6.40 22.51
C ILE A 444 -9.69 -7.46 22.31
N VAL A 445 -9.27 -8.10 23.40
CA VAL A 445 -8.35 -9.23 23.41
C VAL A 445 -9.16 -10.51 23.61
N VAL A 446 -9.07 -11.44 22.68
CA VAL A 446 -9.81 -12.71 22.64
C VAL A 446 -8.84 -13.87 22.82
N ASP A 447 -8.94 -14.58 23.95
CA ASP A 447 -8.06 -15.70 24.28
C ASP A 447 -8.34 -16.97 23.46
N GLY A 448 -9.60 -17.14 23.06
CA GLY A 448 -10.11 -18.25 22.25
C GLY A 448 -10.53 -17.77 20.87
N ASP A 449 -11.70 -18.22 20.43
CA ASP A 449 -12.15 -18.01 19.06
C ASP A 449 -13.01 -16.74 18.94
N PHE A 450 -12.85 -16.05 17.81
CA PHE A 450 -13.76 -14.98 17.38
C PHE A 450 -14.58 -15.46 16.17
N THR A 451 -15.81 -15.90 16.45
CA THR A 451 -16.69 -16.45 15.42
C THR A 451 -17.93 -15.60 15.23
N MET A 452 -18.33 -15.43 13.98
CA MET A 452 -19.51 -14.67 13.61
C MET A 452 -20.33 -15.45 12.57
N GLY A 453 -21.56 -15.79 12.94
CA GLY A 453 -22.52 -16.45 12.07
C GLY A 453 -23.97 -16.06 12.34
N GLY A 454 -24.88 -16.55 11.49
CA GLY A 454 -26.31 -16.23 11.56
C GLY A 454 -26.78 -15.17 10.54
N GLY A 455 -28.03 -14.73 10.67
CA GLY A 455 -28.57 -13.52 10.03
C GLY A 455 -28.42 -12.30 10.94
N GLY A 456 -28.99 -11.13 10.60
CA GLY A 456 -28.99 -9.94 11.49
C GLY A 456 -28.07 -8.79 11.05
N ASP A 457 -27.74 -7.92 12.00
CA ASP A 457 -26.85 -6.77 11.77
C ASP A 457 -25.37 -7.12 11.95
N GLY A 458 -25.07 -8.15 12.75
CA GLY A 458 -23.72 -8.64 12.98
C GLY A 458 -22.91 -7.68 13.85
N LEU A 459 -21.67 -7.40 13.43
CA LEU A 459 -20.83 -6.36 14.02
C LEU A 459 -21.11 -5.02 13.32
N VAL A 460 -21.39 -3.99 14.13
CA VAL A 460 -21.66 -2.61 13.71
C VAL A 460 -20.70 -1.68 14.42
N ILE A 461 -19.97 -0.83 13.69
CA ILE A 461 -19.05 0.17 14.25
C ILE A 461 -19.52 1.55 13.77
N ASP A 462 -19.74 2.48 14.70
CA ASP A 462 -20.14 3.86 14.37
C ASP A 462 -19.00 4.64 13.68
N ASN A 463 -19.33 5.65 12.89
CA ASN A 463 -18.39 6.34 11.98
C ASN A 463 -17.24 7.10 12.66
N ASP A 464 -17.37 7.38 13.95
CA ASP A 464 -16.39 8.08 14.79
C ASP A 464 -15.66 7.13 15.75
N SER A 465 -15.84 5.82 15.56
CA SER A 465 -15.36 4.78 16.46
C SER A 465 -14.48 3.79 15.69
N SER A 466 -13.57 3.13 16.39
CA SER A 466 -12.73 2.07 15.84
C SER A 466 -12.79 0.83 16.72
N LEU A 467 -12.57 -0.33 16.10
CA LEU A 467 -12.42 -1.59 16.82
C LEU A 467 -11.09 -2.22 16.45
N THR A 468 -10.24 -2.45 17.45
CA THR A 468 -9.03 -3.26 17.32
C THR A 468 -9.22 -4.57 18.07
N VAL A 469 -8.99 -5.70 17.41
CA VAL A 469 -9.13 -7.02 18.01
C VAL A 469 -7.81 -7.77 17.96
N PHE A 470 -7.35 -8.24 19.11
CA PHE A 470 -6.28 -9.22 19.24
C PHE A 470 -6.90 -10.58 19.50
N VAL A 471 -6.49 -11.62 18.76
CA VAL A 471 -7.10 -12.95 18.88
C VAL A 471 -6.05 -14.05 18.85
N SER A 472 -6.13 -14.95 19.82
CA SER A 472 -5.24 -16.12 19.93
C SER A 472 -5.79 -17.36 19.22
N GLY A 473 -7.11 -17.50 19.10
CA GLY A 473 -7.79 -18.63 18.46
C GLY A 473 -8.21 -18.36 17.01
N GLU A 474 -9.12 -19.20 16.52
CA GLU A 474 -9.60 -19.11 15.14
C GLU A 474 -10.57 -17.92 14.95
N VAL A 475 -10.48 -17.29 13.79
CA VAL A 475 -11.42 -16.25 13.35
C VAL A 475 -12.22 -16.78 12.17
N ASP A 476 -13.53 -16.86 12.34
CA ASP A 476 -14.44 -17.29 11.27
C ASP A 476 -15.63 -16.35 11.15
N PHE A 477 -15.63 -15.57 10.07
CA PHE A 477 -16.69 -14.62 9.74
C PHE A 477 -17.53 -15.18 8.60
N GLY A 478 -18.57 -15.93 8.97
CA GLY A 478 -19.56 -16.52 8.07
C GLY A 478 -20.80 -15.66 7.83
N SER A 479 -20.98 -14.55 8.54
CA SER A 479 -22.12 -13.62 8.37
C SER A 479 -21.71 -12.15 8.20
N VAL A 480 -22.69 -11.24 8.21
CA VAL A 480 -22.56 -9.84 7.81
C VAL A 480 -21.72 -9.02 8.80
N LEU A 481 -20.79 -8.22 8.29
CA LEU A 481 -20.30 -7.01 8.96
C LEU A 481 -21.11 -5.84 8.40
N LYS A 482 -21.94 -5.17 9.21
CA LYS A 482 -22.66 -3.97 8.76
C LYS A 482 -21.99 -2.74 9.33
N MET A 483 -21.14 -2.10 8.52
CA MET A 483 -20.66 -0.76 8.82
C MET A 483 -21.61 0.29 8.19
N PRO A 484 -22.09 1.29 8.96
CA PRO A 484 -22.98 2.34 8.48
C PRO A 484 -22.36 3.17 7.35
N GLU A 485 -21.04 3.35 7.34
CA GLU A 485 -20.28 3.95 6.24
C GLU A 485 -19.30 2.95 5.61
N SER A 486 -19.04 3.18 4.32
CA SER A 486 -18.35 2.29 3.38
C SER A 486 -16.82 2.36 3.44
N HIS A 487 -16.26 3.04 4.43
CA HIS A 487 -14.86 3.42 4.43
C HIS A 487 -14.03 2.55 5.37
N SER A 488 -12.83 2.19 4.93
CA SER A 488 -11.86 1.42 5.73
C SER A 488 -11.22 2.26 6.84
N ILE A 489 -11.50 3.56 6.82
CA ILE A 489 -11.03 4.59 7.75
C ILE A 489 -12.25 5.37 8.26
N ASN A 490 -12.23 5.69 9.54
CA ASN A 490 -13.27 6.44 10.24
C ASN A 490 -13.11 7.96 10.01
N LEU A 491 -14.00 8.77 10.57
CA LEU A 491 -13.96 10.23 10.43
C LEU A 491 -12.74 10.90 11.10
N ASN A 492 -12.04 10.20 11.97
CA ASN A 492 -10.85 10.68 12.68
C ASN A 492 -9.55 10.34 11.94
N GLY A 493 -9.60 9.51 10.90
CA GLY A 493 -8.41 9.04 10.18
C GLY A 493 -7.90 7.68 10.65
N ASP A 494 -8.58 7.04 11.61
CA ASP A 494 -8.19 5.74 12.13
C ASP A 494 -8.88 4.61 11.36
N PRO A 495 -8.27 3.43 11.26
CA PRO A 495 -8.88 2.29 10.61
C PRO A 495 -10.10 1.79 11.37
N THR A 496 -11.22 1.64 10.67
CA THR A 496 -12.53 1.32 11.28
C THR A 496 -12.51 -0.02 12.02
N PHE A 497 -11.86 -1.03 11.43
CA PHE A 497 -11.72 -2.35 12.05
C PHE A 497 -10.36 -2.96 11.73
N SER A 498 -9.63 -3.31 12.80
CA SER A 498 -8.30 -3.90 12.75
C SER A 498 -8.29 -5.24 13.50
N LEU A 499 -7.76 -6.27 12.86
CA LEU A 499 -7.71 -7.62 13.39
C LEU A 499 -6.27 -8.12 13.40
N TYR A 500 -5.73 -8.35 14.60
CA TYR A 500 -4.41 -8.91 14.86
C TYR A 500 -4.55 -10.35 15.36
N SER A 501 -4.14 -11.32 14.56
CA SER A 501 -4.27 -12.75 14.88
C SER A 501 -2.92 -13.39 15.20
N GLY A 502 -2.74 -13.78 16.45
CA GLY A 502 -1.61 -14.58 16.92
C GLY A 502 -1.78 -16.08 16.72
N TYR A 503 -2.90 -16.52 16.13
CA TYR A 503 -3.16 -17.93 15.91
C TYR A 503 -2.13 -18.53 14.95
N SER A 504 -1.51 -19.63 15.37
CA SER A 504 -0.49 -20.33 14.60
C SER A 504 -1.00 -21.70 14.19
N SER A 505 -1.21 -21.88 12.88
CA SER A 505 -1.56 -23.19 12.33
C SER A 505 -1.14 -23.33 10.87
N SER A 506 -1.05 -24.57 10.41
CA SER A 506 -0.87 -24.87 8.98
C SER A 506 -2.14 -24.63 8.15
N GLY A 507 -3.31 -24.56 8.80
CA GLY A 507 -4.62 -24.37 8.17
C GLY A 507 -5.02 -22.90 8.05
N THR A 508 -6.30 -22.68 7.71
CA THR A 508 -6.90 -21.35 7.71
C THR A 508 -7.23 -20.95 9.14
N GLY A 509 -6.57 -19.93 9.66
CA GLY A 509 -6.85 -19.36 10.98
C GLY A 509 -7.76 -18.15 10.94
N VAL A 510 -7.77 -17.43 9.82
CA VAL A 510 -8.69 -16.31 9.61
C VAL A 510 -9.47 -16.56 8.33
N ASN A 511 -10.78 -16.72 8.46
CA ASN A 511 -11.67 -17.02 7.35
C ASN A 511 -12.78 -15.97 7.23
N PHE A 512 -12.87 -15.35 6.06
CA PHE A 512 -13.98 -14.49 5.66
C PHE A 512 -14.79 -15.22 4.59
N SER A 513 -15.96 -15.75 4.98
CA SER A 513 -16.87 -16.50 4.10
C SER A 513 -18.25 -15.85 3.94
N SER A 514 -18.34 -14.55 4.23
CA SER A 514 -19.56 -13.74 4.15
C SER A 514 -20.09 -13.62 2.71
N SER A 515 -21.42 -13.56 2.56
CA SER A 515 -22.07 -13.20 1.29
C SER A 515 -22.24 -11.68 1.12
N ASN A 516 -21.83 -10.88 2.09
CA ASN A 516 -22.00 -9.43 2.15
C ASN A 516 -20.65 -8.72 2.24
N ARG A 517 -20.65 -7.42 1.99
CA ARG A 517 -19.47 -6.57 2.09
C ARG A 517 -18.76 -6.77 3.44
N VAL A 518 -17.43 -6.87 3.40
CA VAL A 518 -16.55 -6.95 4.56
C VAL A 518 -15.64 -5.73 4.54
N VAL A 519 -15.42 -5.09 5.68
CA VAL A 519 -14.42 -4.04 5.86
C VAL A 519 -13.54 -4.48 7.01
N ALA A 520 -12.25 -4.70 6.77
CA ALA A 520 -11.31 -5.17 7.78
C ALA A 520 -9.86 -4.95 7.33
N ASN A 521 -9.00 -4.62 8.29
CA ASN A 521 -7.55 -4.65 8.13
C ASN A 521 -7.00 -5.81 8.95
N VAL A 522 -6.40 -6.80 8.28
CA VAL A 522 -6.09 -8.10 8.87
C VAL A 522 -4.59 -8.33 8.89
N TYR A 523 -4.05 -8.59 10.08
CA TYR A 523 -2.66 -8.88 10.33
C TYR A 523 -2.53 -10.23 11.03
N ALA A 524 -2.16 -11.26 10.28
CA ALA A 524 -2.16 -12.65 10.74
C ALA A 524 -0.89 -13.42 10.29
N PRO A 525 0.30 -12.99 10.72
CA PRO A 525 1.58 -13.45 10.16
C PRO A 525 1.87 -14.95 10.37
N PHE A 526 1.11 -15.65 11.22
CA PHE A 526 1.38 -17.05 11.58
C PHE A 526 0.37 -18.05 11.01
N THR A 527 -0.64 -17.60 10.24
CA THR A 527 -1.69 -18.48 9.72
C THR A 527 -2.14 -18.11 8.30
N ASN A 528 -2.88 -19.00 7.65
CA ASN A 528 -3.47 -18.70 6.36
C ASN A 528 -4.71 -17.81 6.54
N VAL A 529 -4.79 -16.74 5.74
CA VAL A 529 -5.97 -15.89 5.64
C VAL A 529 -6.75 -16.25 4.38
N SER A 530 -8.00 -16.65 4.55
CA SER A 530 -8.92 -16.98 3.46
C SER A 530 -9.96 -15.89 3.30
N VAL A 531 -9.93 -15.20 2.16
CA VAL A 531 -10.99 -14.28 1.73
C VAL A 531 -11.80 -14.99 0.65
N ASN A 532 -12.90 -15.61 1.06
CA ASN A 532 -13.83 -16.33 0.20
C ASN A 532 -15.24 -15.74 0.34
N SER A 533 -15.34 -14.45 0.06
CA SER A 533 -16.58 -13.70 0.16
C SER A 533 -17.35 -13.76 -1.15
N GLY A 534 -18.68 -13.76 -1.08
CA GLY A 534 -19.55 -13.54 -2.26
C GLY A 534 -19.64 -12.07 -2.68
N ALA A 535 -19.09 -11.16 -1.88
CA ALA A 535 -19.12 -9.71 -2.05
C ALA A 535 -17.73 -9.10 -1.80
N SER A 536 -17.54 -7.80 -2.07
CA SER A 536 -16.23 -7.16 -1.93
C SER A 536 -15.73 -7.07 -0.48
N PHE A 537 -14.44 -7.31 -0.30
CA PHE A 537 -13.66 -7.07 0.91
C PHE A 537 -12.95 -5.72 0.75
N PHE A 538 -13.08 -4.83 1.73
CA PHE A 538 -12.43 -3.52 1.76
C PHE A 538 -11.42 -3.47 2.91
N GLY A 539 -10.22 -2.97 2.61
CA GLY A 539 -9.11 -2.90 3.55
C GLY A 539 -7.90 -3.69 3.07
N SER A 540 -7.15 -4.23 4.02
CA SER A 540 -5.85 -4.87 3.78
C SER A 540 -5.76 -6.24 4.44
N VAL A 541 -4.95 -7.12 3.87
CA VAL A 541 -4.74 -8.48 4.37
C VAL A 541 -3.26 -8.84 4.31
N LYS A 542 -2.69 -9.09 5.48
CA LYS A 542 -1.38 -9.67 5.68
C LYS A 542 -1.53 -11.01 6.39
N GLY A 543 -0.97 -12.07 5.81
CA GLY A 543 -1.02 -13.43 6.36
C GLY A 543 0.24 -14.22 6.08
N ARG A 544 0.45 -15.33 6.81
CA ARG A 544 1.51 -16.30 6.46
C ARG A 544 1.35 -16.74 5.01
N SER A 545 0.12 -17.06 4.64
CA SER A 545 -0.32 -17.16 3.25
C SER A 545 -1.67 -16.49 3.10
N VAL A 546 -1.98 -16.02 1.89
CA VAL A 546 -3.28 -15.40 1.60
C VAL A 546 -3.93 -16.10 0.43
N SER A 547 -5.18 -16.55 0.61
CA SER A 547 -6.00 -17.12 -0.45
C SER A 547 -7.24 -16.27 -0.68
N VAL A 548 -7.34 -15.68 -1.88
CA VAL A 548 -8.50 -14.91 -2.33
C VAL A 548 -9.29 -15.74 -3.34
N SER A 549 -10.58 -15.89 -3.10
CA SER A 549 -11.49 -16.66 -3.95
C SER A 549 -12.93 -16.14 -3.82
N GLY A 550 -13.86 -16.77 -4.54
CA GLY A 550 -15.29 -16.45 -4.45
C GLY A 550 -15.80 -15.50 -5.53
N GLY A 551 -14.91 -14.95 -6.37
CA GLY A 551 -15.27 -13.95 -7.39
C GLY A 551 -15.51 -12.56 -6.81
N SER A 552 -15.19 -12.36 -5.52
CA SER A 552 -15.19 -11.06 -4.85
C SER A 552 -13.98 -10.21 -5.22
N SER A 553 -14.10 -8.91 -4.98
CA SER A 553 -12.99 -7.97 -5.04
C SER A 553 -12.33 -7.76 -3.68
N VAL A 554 -11.02 -7.61 -3.62
CA VAL A 554 -10.29 -6.99 -2.49
C VAL A 554 -9.95 -5.57 -2.90
N VAL A 555 -10.41 -4.60 -2.12
CA VAL A 555 -10.35 -3.18 -2.46
C VAL A 555 -9.66 -2.41 -1.33
N TYR A 556 -8.45 -1.95 -1.61
CA TYR A 556 -7.62 -1.23 -0.65
C TYR A 556 -7.93 0.27 -0.64
N ASP A 557 -8.12 0.82 0.54
CA ASP A 557 -8.23 2.27 0.70
C ASP A 557 -6.83 2.87 0.78
N GLU A 558 -6.47 3.70 -0.18
CA GLU A 558 -5.11 4.25 -0.33
C GLU A 558 -4.69 5.12 0.86
N LEU A 559 -5.67 5.62 1.63
CA LEU A 559 -5.44 6.42 2.84
C LEU A 559 -4.99 5.57 4.04
N LEU A 560 -5.07 4.22 3.98
CA LEU A 560 -4.70 3.34 5.09
C LEU A 560 -3.21 3.36 5.42
N VAL A 561 -2.37 3.76 4.46
CA VAL A 561 -0.92 3.87 4.64
C VAL A 561 -0.59 4.84 5.78
N ASP A 562 -1.34 5.94 5.89
CA ASP A 562 -1.10 6.97 6.89
C ASP A 562 -1.86 6.72 8.20
N ALA A 563 -2.78 5.76 8.23
CA ALA A 563 -3.66 5.48 9.37
C ALA A 563 -2.98 4.78 10.56
N PHE A 564 -1.77 4.23 10.38
CA PHE A 564 -0.99 3.54 11.43
C PHE A 564 0.41 4.12 11.66
N GLY A 565 0.73 5.27 11.05
CA GLY A 565 2.08 5.83 11.03
C GLY A 565 2.41 6.86 12.13
N ASN A 566 1.55 7.02 13.15
CA ASN A 566 1.70 8.09 14.16
C ASN A 566 1.96 7.63 15.60
N SER A 567 2.21 6.34 15.84
CA SER A 567 2.65 5.87 17.16
C SER A 567 4.17 6.05 17.33
N GLN A 568 4.50 7.21 17.88
CA GLN A 568 5.46 7.45 18.96
C GLN A 568 6.46 6.32 19.29
N ASN A 569 7.72 6.48 18.86
CA ASN A 569 8.88 5.98 19.63
C ASN A 569 9.70 7.20 20.06
N GLY A 570 9.27 7.82 21.15
CA GLY A 570 10.01 8.78 21.95
C GLY A 570 9.78 8.42 23.40
N THR A 571 10.86 8.09 24.11
CA THR A 571 10.85 7.80 25.55
C THR A 571 10.11 8.89 26.34
N PRO A 572 9.37 8.55 27.40
CA PRO A 572 8.56 9.49 28.17
C PRO A 572 9.42 10.30 29.14
N GLU A 573 10.19 11.23 28.60
CA GLU A 573 10.57 12.46 29.30
C GLU A 573 10.31 13.60 28.30
N ASP A 574 9.51 14.58 28.74
CA ASP A 574 8.98 15.73 28.00
C ASP A 574 7.67 15.52 27.19
N GLU A 575 6.58 15.22 27.91
CA GLU A 575 5.21 15.55 27.48
C GLU A 575 5.04 17.09 27.40
N ASN A 576 5.53 17.73 26.33
CA ASN A 576 5.08 19.08 25.97
C ASN A 576 5.37 19.54 24.52
N SER A 577 5.17 18.72 23.49
CA SER A 577 5.15 19.28 22.12
C SER A 577 4.07 18.70 21.21
N GLY A 578 3.21 19.58 20.71
CA GLY A 578 2.34 19.32 19.56
C GLY A 578 3.16 18.91 18.33
N GLY A 579 2.97 17.67 17.87
CA GLY A 579 3.70 17.07 16.75
C GLY A 579 3.33 17.67 15.38
N TRP A 580 4.26 17.54 14.42
CA TRP A 580 4.13 18.00 13.04
C TRP A 580 3.43 16.97 12.15
N ARG A 581 2.45 17.39 11.35
CA ARG A 581 1.74 16.55 10.37
C ARG A 581 1.94 17.06 8.95
N LEU A 582 2.24 16.18 8.00
CA LEU A 582 2.25 16.52 6.58
C LEU A 582 0.82 16.86 6.12
N VAL A 583 0.60 18.06 5.60
CA VAL A 583 -0.71 18.57 5.16
C VAL A 583 -0.76 18.93 3.68
N GLY A 584 0.38 18.93 2.99
CA GLY A 584 0.45 19.19 1.55
C GLY A 584 1.69 18.57 0.90
N TRP A 585 1.51 18.07 -0.33
CA TRP A 585 2.57 17.56 -1.20
C TRP A 585 2.24 17.94 -2.65
N GLN A 586 3.07 18.75 -3.31
CA GLN A 586 2.80 19.29 -4.65
C GLN A 586 4.00 19.23 -5.59
#